data_AF-A0A4Q5T4Q0-F1
#
_entry.id   AF-A0A4Q5T4Q0-F1
#
_cell.length_a   1.000
_cell.length_b   1.000
_cell.length_c   1.000
_cell.angle_alpha   90.00
_cell.angle_beta   90.00
_cell.angle_gamma   90.00
#
_symmetry.space_group_name_H-M   'P 1'
#
loop_
_entity.id
_entity.type
_entity.pdbx_description
1 polymer ?
#
loop_
_entity_poly.entity_id
_entity_poly.type
_entity_poly.pdbx_seq_one_letter_code
_entity_poly.pdbx_strand_id
1 'polypeptide(L)'
;MKMAGVPSLPSRIDTVEWFFSPADLIRVMDWLRRNSEGDKGKDVRAVLSKNPGISIDKTQYAWVGFKGGSEPGVINLTLLLQGTDGAWYAASASWNDTTAPVEDMRFAMLMAALVKFAGPPK
;
A
#
# COMPACT_ATOMS: atom_id res chain seq x y z
N MET A 1 -1.78 -29.10 23.67
CA MET A 1 -1.85 -28.65 22.26
C MET A 1 -0.68 -27.70 22.02
N LYS A 2 0.34 -28.09 21.25
CA LYS A 2 1.40 -27.14 20.86
C LYS A 2 0.80 -26.24 19.79
N MET A 3 0.71 -24.93 20.06
CA MET A 3 0.43 -23.98 18.99
C MET A 3 1.61 -24.03 18.02
N ALA A 4 1.35 -24.29 16.73
CA ALA A 4 2.35 -24.07 15.72
C ALA A 4 2.71 -22.58 15.72
N GLY A 5 4.01 -22.26 15.69
CA GLY A 5 4.45 -20.87 15.55
C GLY A 5 4.01 -20.28 14.21
N VAL A 6 4.10 -18.95 14.08
CA VAL A 6 3.88 -18.29 12.78
C VAL A 6 4.87 -18.87 11.76
N PRO A 7 4.43 -19.34 10.59
CA PRO A 7 5.32 -19.84 9.54
C PRO A 7 6.39 -18.81 9.20
N SER A 8 7.64 -19.24 9.06
CA SER A 8 8.76 -18.36 8.67
C SER A 8 9.13 -18.48 7.20
N LEU A 9 8.46 -19.37 6.46
CA LEU A 9 8.68 -19.64 5.05
C LEU A 9 7.36 -19.50 4.26
N PRO A 10 7.44 -19.18 2.96
CA PRO A 10 6.26 -19.10 2.12
C PRO A 10 5.46 -20.40 2.14
N SER A 11 4.13 -20.30 2.16
CA SER A 11 3.24 -21.44 2.23
C SER A 11 2.03 -21.24 1.34
N ARG A 12 2.03 -21.84 0.15
CA ARG A 12 0.90 -21.82 -0.80
C ARG A 12 0.50 -20.40 -1.25
N ILE A 13 1.45 -19.46 -1.26
CA ILE A 13 1.21 -18.05 -1.61
C ILE A 13 0.67 -17.85 -3.05
N ASP A 14 0.83 -18.87 -3.89
CA ASP A 14 0.42 -18.91 -5.30
C ASP A 14 -0.91 -19.64 -5.52
N THR A 15 -1.49 -20.25 -4.48
CA THR A 15 -2.71 -21.05 -4.57
C THR A 15 -3.75 -20.75 -3.49
N VAL A 16 -3.35 -20.23 -2.33
CA VAL A 16 -4.22 -19.91 -1.19
C VAL A 16 -3.88 -18.49 -0.70
N GLU A 17 -4.30 -17.48 -1.46
CA GLU A 17 -4.11 -16.07 -1.15
C GLU A 17 -5.20 -15.18 -1.78
N TRP A 18 -5.15 -13.88 -1.53
CA TRP A 18 -5.97 -12.86 -2.19
C TRP A 18 -5.27 -12.28 -3.42
N PHE A 19 -5.60 -12.80 -4.61
CA PHE A 19 -4.95 -12.42 -5.87
C PHE A 19 -5.54 -11.15 -6.50
N PHE A 20 -4.70 -10.13 -6.68
CA PHE A 20 -5.04 -8.88 -7.37
C PHE A 20 -3.84 -8.34 -8.16
N SER A 21 -4.10 -7.69 -9.30
CA SER A 21 -3.08 -6.90 -9.99
C SER A 21 -2.92 -5.52 -9.33
N PRO A 22 -1.77 -4.83 -9.50
CA PRO A 22 -1.64 -3.43 -9.10
C PRO A 22 -2.73 -2.52 -9.68
N ALA A 23 -3.21 -2.80 -10.90
CA ALA A 23 -4.29 -2.06 -11.53
C ALA A 23 -5.63 -2.24 -10.80
N ASP A 24 -5.92 -3.44 -10.27
CA ASP A 24 -7.14 -3.69 -9.48
C ASP A 24 -7.10 -2.91 -8.17
N LEU A 25 -5.95 -2.91 -7.50
CA LEU A 25 -5.76 -2.18 -6.24
C LEU A 25 -5.83 -0.66 -6.44
N ILE A 26 -5.30 -0.14 -7.55
CA ILE A 26 -5.45 1.27 -7.93
C ILE A 26 -6.93 1.62 -8.18
N ARG A 27 -7.70 0.75 -8.84
CA ARG A 27 -9.14 0.96 -9.03
C ARG A 27 -9.89 1.03 -7.70
N VAL A 28 -9.52 0.22 -6.71
CA VAL A 28 -10.09 0.30 -5.35
C VAL A 28 -9.75 1.62 -4.68
N MET A 29 -8.49 2.09 -4.78
CA MET A 29 -8.07 3.37 -4.21
C MET A 29 -8.82 4.55 -4.86
N ASP A 30 -9.00 4.53 -6.18
CA ASP A 30 -9.77 5.56 -6.87
C ASP A 30 -11.27 5.46 -6.55
N TRP A 31 -11.82 4.26 -6.33
CA TRP A 31 -13.19 4.11 -5.83
C TRP A 31 -13.33 4.72 -4.43
N LEU A 32 -12.40 4.45 -3.51
CA LEU A 32 -12.40 5.03 -2.15
C LEU A 32 -12.28 6.55 -2.20
N ARG A 33 -11.45 7.10 -3.09
CA ARG A 33 -11.35 8.55 -3.32
C ARG A 33 -12.72 9.12 -3.69
N ARG A 34 -13.35 8.60 -4.76
CA ARG A 34 -14.64 9.08 -5.28
C ARG A 34 -15.79 8.93 -4.28
N ASN A 35 -15.77 7.88 -3.47
CA ASN A 35 -16.86 7.56 -2.53
C ASN A 35 -16.62 8.08 -1.11
N SER A 36 -15.50 8.77 -0.87
CA SER A 36 -15.27 9.44 0.40
C SER A 36 -15.39 10.96 0.33
N GLU A 37 -15.64 11.56 -0.84
CA GLU A 37 -15.70 13.02 -1.01
C GLU A 37 -16.69 13.72 -0.06
N GLY A 38 -16.35 14.96 0.32
CA GLY A 38 -17.14 15.78 1.24
C GLY A 38 -17.09 15.32 2.70
N ASP A 39 -18.05 15.81 3.48
CA ASP A 39 -18.08 15.63 4.93
C ASP A 39 -18.40 14.19 5.36
N LYS A 40 -19.27 13.50 4.60
CA LYS A 40 -19.74 12.15 4.94
C LYS A 40 -18.64 11.09 4.87
N GLY A 41 -17.60 11.29 4.06
CA GLY A 41 -16.47 10.35 3.98
C GLY A 41 -15.23 10.78 4.76
N LYS A 42 -15.33 11.80 5.64
CA LYS A 42 -14.23 12.23 6.51
C LYS A 42 -13.67 11.09 7.35
N ASP A 43 -14.53 10.26 7.93
CA ASP A 43 -14.11 9.14 8.77
C ASP A 43 -13.38 8.06 7.96
N VAL A 44 -13.85 7.76 6.75
CA VAL A 44 -13.17 6.82 5.83
C VAL A 44 -11.76 7.29 5.53
N ARG A 45 -11.59 8.57 5.14
CA ARG A 45 -10.25 9.15 4.91
C ARG A 45 -9.40 9.14 6.18
N ALA A 46 -9.99 9.47 7.33
CA ALA A 46 -9.28 9.50 8.60
C ALA A 46 -8.77 8.12 9.03
N VAL A 47 -9.55 7.06 8.78
CA VAL A 47 -9.15 5.66 9.00
C VAL A 47 -8.04 5.26 8.05
N LEU A 48 -8.22 5.51 6.75
CA LEU A 48 -7.26 5.12 5.72
C LEU A 48 -5.91 5.83 5.88
N SER A 49 -5.89 7.03 6.46
CA SER A 49 -4.68 7.82 6.68
C SER A 49 -4.00 7.60 8.03
N LYS A 50 -4.47 6.67 8.88
CA LYS A 50 -3.87 6.46 10.22
C LYS A 50 -2.44 5.93 10.17
N ASN A 51 -2.15 5.08 9.20
CA ASN A 51 -0.81 4.54 8.97
C ASN A 51 -0.42 4.89 7.54
N PRO A 52 0.64 5.67 7.29
CA PRO A 52 1.09 5.99 5.93
C PRO A 52 1.84 4.83 5.25
N GLY A 53 2.18 3.77 5.99
CA GLY A 53 2.90 2.59 5.50
C GLY A 53 4.40 2.81 5.31
N ILE A 54 4.77 3.92 4.68
CA ILE A 54 6.14 4.36 4.42
C ILE A 54 6.31 5.83 4.80
N SER A 55 7.56 6.29 4.91
CA SER A 55 7.86 7.71 5.09
C SER A 55 7.47 8.49 3.83
N ILE A 56 6.56 9.46 3.98
CA ILE A 56 6.12 10.35 2.90
C ILE A 56 6.50 11.80 3.22
N ASP A 57 6.96 12.52 2.21
CA ASP A 57 7.25 13.95 2.30
C ASP A 57 5.96 14.77 2.29
N LYS A 58 5.62 15.38 3.43
CA LYS A 58 4.41 16.19 3.58
C LYS A 58 4.44 17.52 2.81
N THR A 59 5.61 17.95 2.34
CA THR A 59 5.73 19.13 1.47
C THR A 59 5.28 18.83 0.04
N GLN A 60 5.36 17.55 -0.36
CA GLN A 60 4.91 17.05 -1.66
C GLN A 60 3.47 16.52 -1.60
N TYR A 61 3.08 15.90 -0.47
CA TYR A 61 1.76 15.29 -0.29
C TYR A 61 1.05 15.79 0.95
N ALA A 62 -0.08 16.48 0.75
CA ALA A 62 -0.91 17.00 1.83
C ALA A 62 -1.69 15.91 2.59
N TRP A 63 -1.98 14.79 1.91
CA TRP A 63 -2.71 13.67 2.49
C TRP A 63 -2.22 12.33 1.93
N VAL A 64 -2.20 11.30 2.79
CA VAL A 64 -1.77 9.94 2.45
C VAL A 64 -2.73 8.95 3.09
N GLY A 65 -3.27 8.06 2.28
CA GLY A 65 -3.98 6.86 2.69
C GLY A 65 -3.20 5.62 2.27
N PHE A 66 -3.21 4.58 3.11
CA PHE A 66 -2.43 3.38 2.83
C PHE A 66 -3.10 2.11 3.34
N LYS A 67 -2.88 1.04 2.58
CA LYS A 67 -3.05 -0.32 3.06
C LYS A 67 -1.95 -1.21 2.48
N GLY A 68 -1.36 -2.02 3.34
CA GLY A 68 -0.44 -3.09 2.95
C GLY A 68 -0.98 -4.48 3.26
N GLY A 69 -0.25 -5.49 2.84
CA GLY A 69 -0.45 -6.90 3.19
C GLY A 69 0.89 -7.61 3.12
N SER A 70 1.13 -8.54 4.04
CA SER A 70 2.35 -9.32 4.04
C SER A 70 2.16 -10.67 4.72
N GLU A 71 2.89 -11.64 4.19
CA GLU A 71 3.16 -12.94 4.78
C GLU A 71 4.55 -13.40 4.28
N PRO A 72 5.16 -14.48 4.80
CA PRO A 72 6.44 -14.94 4.27
C PRO A 72 6.38 -15.17 2.75
N GLY A 73 7.22 -14.45 2.02
CA GLY A 73 7.24 -14.50 0.55
C GLY A 73 6.27 -13.57 -0.14
N VAL A 74 5.51 -12.74 0.58
CA VAL A 74 4.55 -11.77 0.01
C VAL A 74 4.69 -10.43 0.71
N ILE A 75 4.82 -9.37 -0.07
CA ILE A 75 4.62 -8.01 0.41
C ILE A 75 3.85 -7.20 -0.64
N ASN A 76 2.85 -6.44 -0.19
CA ASN A 76 2.13 -5.44 -0.98
C ASN A 76 2.06 -4.12 -0.22
N LEU A 77 2.35 -3.03 -0.92
CA LEU A 77 2.10 -1.67 -0.45
C LEU A 77 1.21 -0.98 -1.49
N THR A 78 0.05 -0.49 -1.06
CA THR A 78 -0.87 0.29 -1.89
C THR A 78 -1.22 1.61 -1.21
N LEU A 79 -1.01 2.71 -1.93
CA LEU A 79 -1.20 4.07 -1.46
C LEU A 79 -2.22 4.82 -2.33
N LEU A 80 -3.00 5.67 -1.68
CA LEU A 80 -3.74 6.79 -2.28
C LEU A 80 -3.14 8.07 -1.71
N LEU A 81 -2.73 9.01 -2.56
CA LEU A 81 -2.07 10.25 -2.13
C LEU A 81 -2.75 11.46 -2.75
N GLN A 82 -2.77 12.56 -2.00
CA GLN A 82 -3.13 13.86 -2.53
C GLN A 82 -1.91 14.78 -2.47
N GLY A 83 -1.49 15.26 -3.64
CA GLY A 83 -0.42 16.24 -3.76
C GLY A 83 -0.80 17.56 -3.10
N THR A 84 0.20 18.38 -2.76
CA THR A 84 -0.04 19.76 -2.30
C THR A 84 -0.63 20.66 -3.39
N ASP A 85 -0.52 20.23 -4.66
CA ASP A 85 -1.22 20.78 -5.83
C ASP A 85 -2.72 20.41 -5.89
N GLY A 86 -3.20 19.54 -4.98
CA GLY A 86 -4.56 19.04 -4.92
C GLY A 86 -4.85 17.85 -5.84
N ALA A 87 -3.91 17.46 -6.72
CA ALA A 87 -4.05 16.32 -7.61
C ALA A 87 -3.96 15.00 -6.84
N TRP A 88 -4.66 13.98 -7.35
CA TRP A 88 -4.69 12.65 -6.76
C TRP A 88 -3.76 11.70 -7.48
N TYR A 89 -3.04 10.90 -6.70
CA TYR A 89 -2.09 9.90 -7.15
C TYR A 89 -2.40 8.57 -6.46
N ALA A 90 -2.07 7.46 -7.11
CA ALA A 90 -2.12 6.14 -6.51
C ALA A 90 -0.87 5.35 -6.91
N ALA A 91 -0.34 4.58 -5.97
CA ALA A 91 0.82 3.72 -6.20
C ALA A 91 0.55 2.35 -5.59
N SER A 92 0.82 1.29 -6.35
CA SER A 92 0.68 -0.08 -5.86
C SER A 92 1.79 -0.93 -6.44
N ALA A 93 2.41 -1.75 -5.61
CA ALA A 93 3.30 -2.80 -6.06
C ALA A 93 3.22 -3.99 -5.11
N SER A 94 3.61 -5.15 -5.62
CA SER A 94 3.79 -6.37 -4.83
C SER A 94 5.12 -7.03 -5.18
N TRP A 95 5.71 -7.74 -4.22
CA TRP A 95 6.79 -8.69 -4.45
C TRP A 95 6.39 -10.04 -3.84
N ASN A 96 6.34 -11.06 -4.69
CA ASN A 96 6.05 -12.44 -4.30
C ASN A 96 7.26 -13.35 -4.60
N ASP A 97 7.59 -14.26 -3.69
CA ASP A 97 8.61 -15.31 -3.82
C ASP A 97 8.11 -16.59 -3.15
N THR A 98 7.92 -17.66 -3.92
CA THR A 98 7.36 -18.93 -3.44
C THR A 98 8.37 -19.79 -2.68
N THR A 99 9.64 -19.36 -2.60
CA THR A 99 10.76 -20.15 -2.09
C THR A 99 11.44 -19.52 -0.88
N ALA A 100 11.36 -18.20 -0.72
CA ALA A 100 12.02 -17.46 0.35
C ALA A 100 11.17 -16.28 0.85
N PRO A 101 11.40 -15.81 2.10
CA PRO A 101 10.90 -14.51 2.54
C PRO A 101 11.44 -13.37 1.66
N VAL A 102 10.63 -12.33 1.48
CA VAL A 102 11.00 -11.12 0.73
C VAL A 102 11.70 -10.09 1.63
N GLU A 103 12.40 -9.13 1.01
CA GLU A 103 13.13 -8.08 1.74
C GLU A 103 12.23 -6.85 1.99
N ASP A 104 11.43 -6.89 3.06
CA ASP A 104 10.40 -5.87 3.36
C ASP A 104 10.93 -4.42 3.34
N MET A 105 12.06 -4.15 4.00
CA MET A 105 12.64 -2.80 4.07
C MET A 105 13.12 -2.32 2.71
N ARG A 106 13.71 -3.21 1.90
CA ARG A 106 14.15 -2.89 0.54
C ARG A 106 12.94 -2.53 -0.32
N PHE A 107 11.87 -3.32 -0.23
CA PHE A 107 10.63 -3.07 -0.94
C PHE A 107 9.98 -1.73 -0.54
N ALA A 108 9.92 -1.44 0.77
CA ALA A 108 9.42 -0.17 1.28
C ALA A 108 10.22 1.04 0.76
N MET A 109 11.54 0.94 0.68
CA MET A 109 12.40 2.00 0.12
C MET A 109 12.17 2.20 -1.38
N LEU A 110 11.94 1.13 -2.15
CA LEU A 110 11.58 1.24 -3.56
C LEU A 110 10.22 1.92 -3.75
N MET A 111 9.24 1.60 -2.90
CA MET A 111 7.94 2.27 -2.92
C MET A 111 8.04 3.76 -2.55
N ALA A 112 8.87 4.10 -1.55
CA ALA A 112 9.14 5.49 -1.21
C ALA A 112 9.81 6.25 -2.36
N ALA A 113 10.74 5.61 -3.07
CA ALA A 113 11.37 6.18 -4.26
C ALA A 113 10.36 6.37 -5.40
N LEU A 114 9.51 5.38 -5.69
CA LEU A 114 8.46 5.47 -6.69
C LEU A 114 7.56 6.68 -6.43
N VAL A 115 7.04 6.82 -5.22
CA VAL A 115 6.16 7.93 -4.85
C VAL A 115 6.91 9.26 -4.95
N LYS A 116 8.14 9.35 -4.44
CA LYS A 116 8.95 10.58 -4.50
C LYS A 116 9.19 11.08 -5.93
N PHE A 117 9.50 10.18 -6.86
CA PHE A 117 9.99 10.54 -8.20
C PHE A 117 8.93 10.49 -9.30
N ALA A 118 7.87 9.71 -9.15
CA ALA A 118 6.73 9.67 -10.08
C ALA A 118 5.56 10.57 -9.65
N GLY A 119 5.69 11.22 -8.50
CA GLY A 119 4.71 12.13 -7.90
C GLY A 119 4.69 13.55 -8.48
N PRO A 120 3.90 14.46 -7.87
CA PRO A 120 3.95 15.88 -8.20
C PRO A 120 5.34 16.45 -7.95
N PRO A 121 5.74 17.53 -8.64
CA PRO A 121 6.94 18.27 -8.27
C PRO A 121 6.81 18.81 -6.85
N LYS A 122 7.97 19.05 -6.22
CA LYS A 122 8.04 19.71 -4.92
C LYS A 122 7.79 21.21 -5.02
#